data_AF-A0A2T2NZ69-F1
#
_entry.id   AF-A0A2T2NZ69-F1
#
_cell.length_a   1.000
_cell.length_b   1.000
_cell.length_c   1.000
_cell.angle_alpha   90.00
_cell.angle_beta   90.00
_cell.angle_gamma   90.00
#
_symmetry.space_group_name_H-M   'P 1'
#
loop_
_entity.id
_entity.type
_entity.pdbx_description
1 polymer ?
#
loop_
_entity_poly.entity_id
_entity_poly.type
_entity_poly.pdbx_seq_one_letter_code
_entity_poly.pdbx_strand_id
1 'polypeptide(L)'
;MALFCCNSITPYRPQRLNHEEKFTNFMNWAKYPQESSLDSAKTPNIAESNPPHAVQLVRQINFGALESKRYFAPDENGGYDEISEDSLIQANFKKLNSYKNYKCDEHNKFFEVNIYQKDPVNKHHWRMNLARPASSIDL
;
A
#
# COMPACT_ATOMS: atom_id res chain seq x y z
N MET A 1 8.75 12.36 -0.23
CA MET A 1 9.68 11.40 0.41
C MET A 1 9.85 10.19 -0.50
N ALA A 2 11.09 9.83 -0.82
CA ALA A 2 11.43 8.68 -1.66
C ALA A 2 10.81 7.36 -1.18
N LEU A 3 10.32 6.54 -2.12
CA LEU A 3 9.69 5.24 -1.87
C LEU A 3 10.69 4.13 -1.53
N PHE A 4 11.85 4.15 -2.16
CA PHE A 4 12.98 3.28 -1.85
C PHE A 4 14.20 4.11 -1.47
N CYS A 5 15.15 3.50 -0.75
CA CYS A 5 16.35 4.20 -0.29
C CYS A 5 17.39 4.43 -1.41
N CYS A 6 17.42 3.58 -2.44
CA CYS A 6 18.30 3.70 -3.61
C CYS A 6 17.76 2.83 -4.76
N ASN A 7 18.53 2.69 -5.85
CA ASN A 7 18.17 1.83 -6.98
C ASN A 7 18.51 0.33 -6.79
N SER A 8 19.30 -0.02 -5.77
CA SER A 8 19.79 -1.38 -5.52
C SER A 8 18.80 -2.27 -4.75
N ILE A 9 17.50 -2.08 -4.99
CA ILE A 9 16.46 -2.90 -4.37
C ILE A 9 16.39 -4.24 -5.07
N THR A 10 16.54 -5.32 -4.31
CA THR A 10 16.52 -6.69 -4.84
C THR A 10 15.42 -7.53 -4.18
N PRO A 11 14.80 -8.48 -4.89
CA PRO A 11 13.86 -9.41 -4.28
C PRO A 11 14.54 -10.24 -3.18
N TYR A 12 13.93 -10.34 -2.00
CA TYR A 12 14.47 -11.14 -0.89
C TYR A 12 14.31 -12.65 -1.14
N ARG A 13 13.18 -13.05 -1.74
CA ARG A 13 12.94 -14.42 -2.22
C ARG A 13 12.20 -14.36 -3.55
N PRO A 14 12.75 -14.88 -4.65
CA PRO A 14 12.06 -14.93 -5.92
C PRO A 14 11.00 -16.03 -5.89
N GLN A 15 9.79 -15.69 -5.46
CA GLN A 15 8.59 -16.52 -5.64
C GLN A 15 7.66 -15.85 -6.64
N ARG A 16 7.22 -16.61 -7.65
CA ARG A 16 6.10 -16.19 -8.49
C ARG A 16 4.82 -16.34 -7.69
N LEU A 17 4.06 -15.25 -7.61
CA LEU A 17 2.83 -15.19 -6.83
C LEU A 17 1.65 -14.92 -7.75
N ASN A 18 0.45 -15.24 -7.24
CA ASN A 18 -0.78 -14.70 -7.81
C ASN A 18 -0.70 -13.17 -7.81
N HIS A 19 -1.12 -12.55 -8.91
CA HIS A 19 -1.03 -11.11 -9.14
C HIS A 19 0.40 -10.55 -9.34
N GLU A 20 1.35 -11.36 -9.83
CA GLU A 20 2.71 -10.91 -10.18
C GLU A 20 2.73 -9.62 -11.02
N GLU A 21 1.82 -9.48 -11.97
CA GLU A 21 1.69 -8.27 -12.80
C GLU A 21 1.47 -7.00 -11.97
N LYS A 22 0.64 -7.04 -10.92
CA LYS A 22 0.38 -5.88 -10.05
C LYS A 22 1.64 -5.46 -9.29
N PHE A 23 2.39 -6.44 -8.78
CA PHE A 23 3.67 -6.17 -8.13
C PHE A 23 4.68 -5.57 -9.12
N THR A 24 4.78 -6.13 -10.32
CA THR A 24 5.72 -5.66 -11.35
C THR A 24 5.38 -4.23 -11.79
N ASN A 25 4.10 -3.92 -12.00
CA ASN A 25 3.67 -2.58 -12.39
C ASN A 25 4.00 -1.55 -11.30
N PHE A 26 3.69 -1.87 -10.04
CA PHE A 26 4.03 -1.00 -8.91
C PHE A 26 5.54 -0.79 -8.78
N MET A 27 6.33 -1.87 -8.82
CA MET A 27 7.79 -1.77 -8.70
C MET A 27 8.43 -1.02 -9.87
N ASN A 28 7.86 -1.09 -11.08
CA ASN A 28 8.32 -0.34 -12.23
C ASN A 28 8.08 1.16 -12.09
N TRP A 29 6.89 1.54 -11.60
CA TRP A 29 6.56 2.93 -11.29
C TRP A 29 7.37 3.47 -10.10
N ALA A 30 7.50 2.67 -9.04
CA ALA A 30 8.13 3.08 -7.79
C ALA A 30 9.67 3.14 -7.84
N LYS A 31 10.30 2.96 -9.02
CA LYS A 31 11.77 2.96 -9.16
C LYS A 31 12.37 4.24 -8.59
N TYR A 32 13.43 4.10 -7.80
CA TYR A 32 14.19 5.25 -7.29
C TYR A 32 14.63 6.17 -8.45
N PRO A 33 14.48 7.51 -8.32
CA PRO A 33 14.21 8.28 -7.11
C PRO A 33 12.73 8.59 -6.85
N GLN A 34 11.78 7.74 -7.29
CA GLN A 34 10.35 8.02 -7.14
C GLN A 34 9.98 8.42 -5.71
N GLU A 35 9.32 9.57 -5.62
CA GLU A 35 8.80 10.12 -4.39
C GLU A 35 7.29 10.19 -4.45
N SER A 36 6.69 10.12 -3.28
CA SER A 36 5.31 10.54 -3.10
C SER A 36 5.21 11.27 -1.76
N SER A 37 4.10 11.95 -1.58
CA SER A 37 3.70 12.56 -0.31
C SER A 37 2.18 12.51 -0.23
N LEU A 38 1.65 12.13 0.93
CA LEU A 38 0.23 12.30 1.21
C LEU A 38 -0.05 13.77 1.46
N ASP A 39 -0.79 14.39 0.54
CA ASP A 39 -1.39 15.70 0.78
C ASP A 39 -2.81 15.49 1.30
N SER A 40 -3.04 15.74 2.59
CA SER A 40 -4.34 15.52 3.23
C SER A 40 -5.47 16.35 2.61
N ALA A 41 -5.15 17.46 1.93
CA ALA A 41 -6.14 18.28 1.23
C ALA A 41 -6.49 17.74 -0.17
N LYS A 42 -5.69 16.82 -0.72
CA LYS A 42 -5.88 16.22 -2.05
C LYS A 42 -5.94 14.70 -2.04
N THR A 43 -6.11 14.08 -0.87
CA THR A 43 -6.10 12.61 -0.78
C THR A 43 -7.26 12.07 -1.62
N PRO A 44 -7.00 11.30 -2.69
CA PRO A 44 -8.07 10.88 -3.58
C PRO A 44 -9.00 9.93 -2.85
N ASN A 45 -10.30 10.22 -2.90
CA ASN A 45 -11.31 9.33 -2.38
C ASN A 45 -11.49 8.15 -3.34
N ILE A 46 -10.72 7.08 -3.12
CA ILE A 46 -10.76 5.87 -3.94
C ILE A 46 -12.10 5.13 -3.88
N ALA A 47 -13.03 5.51 -2.99
CA ALA A 47 -14.39 5.00 -3.04
C ALA A 47 -15.10 5.44 -4.33
N GLU A 48 -14.74 6.60 -4.89
CA GLU A 48 -15.29 7.15 -6.12
C GLU A 48 -14.55 6.63 -7.36
N SER A 49 -13.21 6.69 -7.35
CA SER A 49 -12.38 6.21 -8.47
C SER A 49 -12.41 4.69 -8.64
N ASN A 50 -12.79 3.95 -7.60
CA ASN A 50 -12.97 2.49 -7.59
C ASN A 50 -11.83 1.72 -8.31
N PRO A 51 -10.57 1.91 -7.88
CA PRO A 51 -9.42 1.28 -8.53
C PRO A 51 -9.50 -0.26 -8.41
N PRO A 52 -8.92 -1.02 -9.37
CA PRO A 52 -9.01 -2.49 -9.38
C PRO A 52 -8.23 -3.17 -8.25
N HIS A 53 -7.27 -2.45 -7.65
CA HIS A 53 -6.49 -2.89 -6.51
C HIS A 53 -5.85 -1.68 -5.82
N ALA A 54 -5.24 -1.91 -4.67
CA ALA A 54 -4.33 -0.96 -4.04
C ALA A 54 -3.08 -1.70 -3.56
N VAL A 55 -2.01 -0.96 -3.30
CA VAL A 55 -0.71 -1.47 -2.90
C VAL A 55 -0.31 -0.85 -1.57
N GLN A 56 0.14 -1.66 -0.63
CA GLN A 56 0.77 -1.19 0.60
C GLN A 56 2.27 -1.40 0.48
N LEU A 57 3.04 -0.33 0.73
CA LEU A 57 4.49 -0.37 0.87
C LEU A 57 4.86 -0.19 2.33
N VAL A 58 5.45 -1.23 2.90
CA VAL A 58 5.98 -1.25 4.26
C VAL A 58 7.48 -1.14 4.17
N ARG A 59 8.08 -0.17 4.88
CA ARG A 59 9.53 -0.02 5.02
C ARG A 59 9.92 -0.32 6.46
N GLN A 60 10.94 -1.14 6.64
CA GLN A 60 11.50 -1.47 7.94
C GLN A 60 13.02 -1.54 7.85
N ILE A 61 13.68 -1.33 8.98
CA ILE A 61 15.09 -1.72 9.13
C ILE A 61 15.15 -3.24 9.21
N ASN A 62 16.16 -3.87 8.61
CA ASN A 62 16.31 -5.32 8.67
C ASN A 62 16.36 -5.81 10.14
N PHE A 63 15.47 -6.73 10.52
CA PHE A 63 15.25 -7.18 11.91
C PHE A 63 14.99 -6.04 12.93
N GLY A 64 14.52 -4.88 12.46
CA GLY A 64 14.37 -3.68 13.27
C GLY A 64 12.96 -3.11 13.23
N ALA A 65 12.86 -1.85 13.67
CA ALA A 65 11.59 -1.14 13.74
C ALA A 65 11.00 -0.88 12.34
N LEU A 66 9.66 -0.81 12.30
CA LEU A 66 8.92 -0.29 11.16
C LEU A 66 9.19 1.21 11.02
N GLU A 67 9.62 1.65 9.83
CA GLU A 67 9.89 3.06 9.55
C GLU A 67 8.70 3.77 8.91
N SER A 68 8.03 3.11 7.98
CA SER A 68 6.87 3.71 7.31
C SER A 68 5.93 2.65 6.75
N LYS A 69 4.65 2.99 6.72
CA LYS A 69 3.61 2.23 6.04
C LYS A 69 2.83 3.20 5.16
N ARG A 70 2.82 2.95 3.86
CA ARG A 70 2.24 3.84 2.84
C ARG A 70 1.34 3.05 1.92
N TYR A 71 0.34 3.70 1.34
CA TYR A 71 -0.69 3.06 0.52
C TYR A 71 -0.85 3.78 -0.79
N PHE A 72 -1.10 3.02 -1.85
CA PHE A 72 -1.11 3.50 -3.21
C PHE A 72 -2.27 2.90 -3.99
N ALA A 73 -2.95 3.71 -4.80
CA ALA A 73 -3.92 3.24 -5.78
C ALA A 73 -3.43 3.57 -7.19
N PRO A 74 -3.62 2.67 -8.17
CA PRO A 74 -3.30 2.97 -9.56
C PRO A 74 -4.15 4.14 -10.07
N ASP A 75 -3.52 5.07 -10.79
CA ASP A 75 -4.20 6.15 -11.49
C ASP A 75 -4.51 5.78 -12.95
N GLU A 76 -5.24 6.64 -13.65
CA GLU A 76 -5.64 6.42 -15.05
C GLU A 76 -4.47 6.52 -16.05
N ASN A 77 -3.35 7.14 -15.66
CA ASN A 77 -2.16 7.34 -16.47
C ASN A 77 -1.12 6.21 -16.31
N GLY A 78 -1.46 5.16 -15.55
CA GLY A 78 -0.56 4.03 -15.27
C GLY A 78 0.45 4.31 -14.16
N GLY A 79 0.31 5.43 -13.45
CA GLY A 79 1.03 5.72 -12.22
C GLY A 79 0.28 5.23 -10.99
N TYR A 80 0.67 5.76 -9.83
CA TYR A 80 0.00 5.50 -8.56
C TYR A 80 -0.09 6.77 -7.72
N ASP A 81 -1.26 7.01 -7.16
CA ASP A 81 -1.50 8.05 -6.17
C ASP A 81 -1.37 7.48 -4.76
N GLU A 82 -0.71 8.22 -3.88
CA GLU A 82 -0.67 7.87 -2.47
C GLU A 82 -2.02 8.17 -1.81
N ILE A 83 -2.53 7.20 -1.05
CA ILE A 83 -3.83 7.27 -0.38
C ILE A 83 -3.68 7.00 1.12
N SER A 84 -4.68 7.44 1.89
CA SER A 84 -4.70 7.15 3.32
C SER A 84 -5.18 5.72 3.58
N GLU A 85 -4.78 5.15 4.72
CA GLU A 85 -5.31 3.87 5.20
C GLU A 85 -6.83 3.94 5.38
N ASP A 86 -7.30 5.05 5.92
CA ASP A 86 -8.72 5.31 6.11
C ASP A 86 -9.50 5.25 4.79
N SER A 87 -8.95 5.80 3.70
CA SER A 87 -9.55 5.70 2.36
C SER A 87 -9.70 4.25 1.89
N LEU A 88 -8.76 3.35 2.23
CA LEU A 88 -8.88 1.92 1.93
C LEU A 88 -10.00 1.25 2.70
N ILE A 89 -10.09 1.55 4.00
CA ILE A 89 -11.14 1.01 4.88
C ILE A 89 -12.51 1.53 4.40
N GLN A 90 -12.60 2.84 4.11
CA GLN A 90 -13.78 3.49 3.56
C GLN A 90 -14.18 2.99 2.17
N ALA A 91 -13.24 2.43 1.39
CA ALA A 91 -13.55 1.83 0.09
C ALA A 91 -13.78 0.31 0.16
N ASN A 92 -13.77 -0.28 1.36
CA ASN A 92 -13.90 -1.72 1.62
C ASN A 92 -12.81 -2.56 0.96
N PHE A 93 -11.56 -2.09 0.95
CA PHE A 93 -10.42 -2.85 0.46
C PHE A 93 -9.88 -3.76 1.57
N LYS A 94 -9.63 -5.03 1.23
CA LYS A 94 -8.99 -6.01 2.11
C LYS A 94 -7.61 -6.40 1.61
N LYS A 95 -6.69 -6.66 2.54
CA LYS A 95 -5.38 -7.23 2.24
C LYS A 95 -5.58 -8.63 1.66
N LEU A 96 -4.99 -8.90 0.50
CA LEU A 96 -4.90 -10.24 -0.05
C LEU A 96 -3.80 -11.03 0.64
N ASN A 97 -3.90 -12.36 0.62
CA ASN A 97 -2.81 -13.24 1.03
C ASN A 97 -1.73 -13.32 -0.07
N SER A 98 -1.22 -12.17 -0.50
CA SER A 98 -0.23 -12.02 -1.57
C SER A 98 0.66 -10.83 -1.24
N TYR A 99 1.95 -11.12 -1.00
CA TYR A 99 2.95 -10.14 -0.60
C TYR A 99 4.32 -10.48 -1.21
N LYS A 100 5.11 -9.47 -1.57
CA LYS A 100 6.50 -9.62 -2.01
C LYS A 100 7.44 -8.85 -1.10
N ASN A 101 8.57 -9.47 -0.79
CA ASN A 101 9.60 -8.90 0.04
C ASN A 101 10.81 -8.51 -0.80
N TYR A 102 11.34 -7.34 -0.53
CA TYR A 102 12.53 -6.78 -1.16
C TYR A 102 13.49 -6.28 -0.09
N LYS A 103 14.76 -6.19 -0.43
CA LYS A 103 15.80 -5.69 0.46
C LYS A 103 16.74 -4.74 -0.26
N CYS A 104 17.35 -3.87 0.53
CA CYS A 104 18.53 -3.11 0.16
C CYS A 104 19.64 -3.45 1.15
N ASP A 105 20.65 -4.18 0.67
CA ASP A 105 21.80 -4.52 1.51
C ASP A 105 22.65 -3.28 1.86
N GLU A 106 22.76 -2.31 0.94
CA GLU A 106 23.56 -1.08 1.13
C GLU A 106 23.07 -0.22 2.31
N HIS A 107 21.76 -0.15 2.51
CA HIS A 107 21.14 0.70 3.54
C HIS A 107 20.51 -0.12 4.68
N ASN A 108 20.73 -1.43 4.69
CA ASN A 108 20.14 -2.38 5.64
C ASN A 108 18.60 -2.22 5.79
N LYS A 109 17.91 -2.04 4.66
CA LYS A 109 16.46 -1.83 4.60
C LYS A 109 15.74 -3.04 4.05
N PHE A 110 14.53 -3.26 4.54
CA PHE A 110 13.61 -4.27 4.05
C PHE A 110 12.28 -3.63 3.67
N PHE A 111 11.69 -4.13 2.60
CA PHE A 111 10.44 -3.61 2.05
C PHE A 111 9.46 -4.76 1.84
N GLU A 112 8.26 -4.64 2.37
CA GLU A 112 7.17 -5.55 2.08
C GLU A 112 6.14 -4.81 1.23
N VAL A 113 5.79 -5.40 0.09
CA VAL A 113 4.76 -4.92 -0.82
C VAL A 113 3.58 -5.86 -0.71
N ASN A 114 2.40 -5.34 -0.38
CA ASN A 114 1.17 -6.12 -0.26
C ASN A 114 0.10 -5.61 -1.22
N ILE A 115 -0.77 -6.50 -1.69
CA ILE A 115 -1.91 -6.13 -2.55
C ILE A 115 -3.19 -6.13 -1.74
N TYR A 116 -4.01 -5.12 -1.98
CA TYR A 116 -5.37 -4.99 -1.47
C TYR A 116 -6.36 -5.02 -2.63
N GLN A 117 -7.55 -5.58 -2.41
CA GLN A 117 -8.66 -5.49 -3.35
C GLN A 117 -9.97 -5.28 -2.62
N LYS A 118 -10.93 -4.66 -3.30
CA LYS A 118 -12.29 -4.48 -2.80
C LYS A 118 -12.90 -5.83 -2.43
N ASP A 119 -13.41 -5.94 -1.21
CA ASP A 119 -14.13 -7.13 -0.79
C ASP A 119 -15.54 -7.13 -1.43
N PRO A 120 -15.89 -8.13 -2.25
CA PRO A 120 -17.19 -8.16 -2.91
C PRO A 120 -18.32 -8.65 -2.00
N VAL A 121 -17.99 -9.33 -0.89
CA VAL A 121 -18.92 -10.07 -0.02
C VAL A 121 -19.44 -9.17 1.10
N ASN A 122 -18.58 -8.32 1.65
CA ASN A 122 -18.85 -7.66 2.92
C ASN A 122 -19.53 -6.29 2.77
N LYS A 123 -20.34 -6.07 1.72
CA LYS A 123 -20.94 -4.75 1.40
C LYS A 123 -21.89 -4.20 2.46
N HIS A 124 -22.52 -5.07 3.25
CA HIS A 124 -23.60 -4.68 4.17
C HIS A 124 -23.14 -4.45 5.63
N HIS A 125 -21.99 -5.00 6.04
CA HIS A 125 -21.49 -4.89 7.42
C HIS A 125 -20.29 -3.94 7.61
N TRP A 126 -19.54 -3.62 6.54
CA TRP A 126 -18.35 -2.78 6.66
C TRP A 126 -18.69 -1.32 7.02
N ARG A 127 -19.76 -0.75 6.44
CA ARG A 127 -20.27 0.59 6.82
C ARG A 127 -20.81 0.65 8.25
N MET A 128 -21.40 -0.43 8.76
CA MET A 128 -21.86 -0.47 10.16
C MET A 128 -20.70 -0.47 11.18
N ASN A 129 -19.51 -0.95 10.80
CA ASN A 129 -18.32 -0.88 11.66
C ASN A 129 -17.59 0.47 11.60
N LEU A 130 -17.72 1.21 10.49
CA LEU A 130 -17.14 2.56 10.34
C LEU A 130 -17.87 3.63 11.17
N ALA A 131 -19.14 3.42 11.50
CA ALA A 131 -19.94 4.36 12.29
C ALA A 131 -19.54 4.45 13.77
N ARG A 132 -18.52 3.71 14.22
CA ARG A 132 -17.92 3.88 15.55
C ARG A 132 -16.51 4.46 15.38
N PRO A 133 -16.34 5.80 15.44
CA PRO A 133 -14.99 6.35 15.57
C PRO A 133 -14.31 5.72 16.79
N ALA A 134 -13.06 5.30 16.63
CA ALA A 134 -12.22 4.81 17.72
C ALA A 134 -11.75 5.97 18.64
N SER A 135 -12.70 6.78 19.11
CA SER A 135 -12.49 7.88 20.05
C SER A 135 -13.69 8.05 20.99
N SER A 136 -14.18 6.95 21.54
CA SER A 136 -14.95 6.98 22.78
C SER A 136 -14.33 5.96 23.73
N ILE A 137 -13.25 6.39 24.39
CA ILE A 137 -12.88 5.89 25.71
C ILE A 137 -13.89 6.55 26.65
N ASP A 138 -14.81 5.75 27.18
CA ASP A 138 -15.66 6.17 28.29
C ASP A 138 -14.79 6.22 29.56
N LEU A 139 -14.92 7.32 30.30
CA LEU A 139 -14.16 7.66 31.50
C LEU A 139 -14.77 7.00 32.73
#